data_AF-A0A2U1RMB5-F1
#
_entry.id   AF-A0A2U1RMB5-F1
#
_cell.length_a   1.000
_cell.length_b   1.000
_cell.length_c   1.000
_cell.angle_alpha   90.00
_cell.angle_beta   90.00
_cell.angle_gamma   90.00
#
_symmetry.space_group_name_H-M   'P 1'
#
loop_
_entity.id
_entity.type
_entity.pdbx_description
1 polymer ?
#
loop_
_entity_poly.entity_id
_entity_poly.type
_entity_poly.pdbx_seq_one_letter_code
_entity_poly.pdbx_strand_id
1 'polypeptide(L)'
;MSITFQLTSPVDLFEKLRREAARLDQGVSADNVFNFAVTAWHLYEWLKKKPGTWAPEQEADLDTIRKSEYLQICRDIANASKHYSLTYTPTAKDIVHVPGGIGRTKLGVSRLGKAKDTIDIKTDVGRYEIINLKNRVIELYEAFFAKCP
;
A
#
# COMPACT_ATOMS: atom_id res chain seq x y z
N MET A 1 7.87 21.62 -20.66
CA MET A 1 8.89 21.38 -19.61
C MET A 1 8.43 20.19 -18.80
N SER A 2 9.23 19.12 -18.72
CA SER A 2 8.98 18.05 -17.76
C SER A 2 9.86 18.28 -16.55
N ILE A 3 9.24 18.51 -15.39
CA ILE A 3 9.92 18.64 -14.09
C ILE A 3 10.10 17.28 -13.39
N THR A 4 9.91 16.18 -14.13
CA THR A 4 9.99 14.81 -13.61
C THR A 4 11.45 14.37 -13.44
N PHE A 5 11.82 13.97 -12.22
CA PHE A 5 13.14 13.41 -11.92
C PHE A 5 13.06 11.88 -11.86
N GLN A 6 13.62 11.21 -12.88
CA GLN A 6 13.85 9.75 -12.96
C GLN A 6 12.63 8.79 -12.87
N LEU A 7 11.45 9.25 -12.45
CA LEU A 7 10.20 8.50 -12.51
C LEU A 7 9.46 8.89 -13.79
N THR A 8 9.66 8.11 -14.85
CA THR A 8 9.20 8.46 -16.21
C THR A 8 8.22 7.45 -16.79
N SER A 9 8.15 6.26 -16.21
CA SER A 9 7.27 5.18 -16.63
C SER A 9 6.50 4.56 -15.46
N PRO A 10 5.40 3.84 -15.74
CA PRO A 10 4.73 3.02 -14.72
C PRO A 10 5.64 1.96 -14.10
N VAL A 11 6.59 1.43 -14.87
CA VAL A 11 7.59 0.46 -14.38
C VAL A 11 8.50 1.11 -13.34
N ASP A 12 8.99 2.34 -13.58
CA ASP A 12 9.82 3.07 -12.60
C ASP A 12 9.07 3.27 -11.27
N LEU A 13 7.77 3.58 -11.36
CA LEU A 13 6.92 3.80 -10.20
C LEU A 13 6.57 2.48 -9.50
N PHE A 14 6.45 1.37 -10.24
CA PHE A 14 6.30 0.05 -9.65
C PHE A 14 7.57 -0.42 -8.93
N GLU A 15 8.75 -0.16 -9.48
CA GLU A 15 10.02 -0.40 -8.81
C GLU A 15 10.17 0.49 -7.56
N LYS A 16 9.67 1.73 -7.60
CA LYS A 16 9.55 2.55 -6.38
C LYS A 16 8.64 1.89 -5.36
N LEU A 17 7.47 1.40 -5.76
CA LEU A 17 6.53 0.73 -4.87
C LEU A 17 7.16 -0.47 -4.17
N ARG A 18 7.93 -1.30 -4.90
CA ARG A 18 8.72 -2.41 -4.33
C ARG A 18 9.75 -1.94 -3.30
N ARG A 19 10.45 -0.82 -3.55
CA ARG A 19 11.37 -0.22 -2.57
C ARG A 19 10.65 0.26 -1.31
N GLU A 20 9.48 0.89 -1.43
CA GLU A 20 8.69 1.29 -0.26
C GLU A 20 8.14 0.06 0.50
N ALA A 21 7.76 -1.01 -0.20
CA ALA A 21 7.38 -2.27 0.43
C ALA A 21 8.53 -2.86 1.26
N ALA A 22 9.75 -2.88 0.71
CA ALA A 22 10.92 -3.35 1.44
C ALA A 22 11.26 -2.46 2.67
N ARG A 23 10.99 -1.16 2.60
CA ARG A 23 11.15 -0.25 3.76
C ARG A 23 10.14 -0.54 4.87
N LEU A 24 8.90 -0.91 4.53
CA LEU A 24 7.90 -1.34 5.51
C LEU A 24 8.35 -2.61 6.26
N ASP A 25 9.05 -3.53 5.61
CA ASP A 25 9.60 -4.73 6.26
C ASP A 25 10.73 -4.42 7.24
N GLN A 26 11.45 -3.31 7.02
CA GLN A 26 12.50 -2.81 7.91
C GLN A 26 11.91 -2.13 9.15
N GLY A 27 10.77 -1.44 9.01
CA GLY A 27 10.06 -0.85 10.12
C GLY A 27 8.77 -0.15 9.69
N VAL A 28 7.74 -0.28 10.52
CA VAL A 28 6.46 0.42 10.30
C VAL A 28 6.55 1.81 10.92
N SER A 29 6.41 2.84 10.09
CA SER A 29 6.37 4.24 10.49
C SER A 29 5.32 4.98 9.67
N ALA A 30 4.84 6.12 10.16
CA ALA A 30 3.89 6.95 9.42
C ALA A 30 4.43 7.33 8.03
N ASP A 31 5.72 7.66 7.94
CA ASP A 31 6.39 7.99 6.68
C ASP A 31 6.42 6.80 5.71
N ASN A 32 6.86 5.62 6.17
CA ASN A 32 6.92 4.42 5.32
C ASN A 32 5.53 4.00 4.83
N VAL A 33 4.51 4.07 5.71
CA VAL A 33 3.13 3.74 5.36
C VAL A 33 2.57 4.74 4.35
N PHE A 34 2.76 6.03 4.58
CA PHE A 34 2.29 7.07 3.66
C PHE A 34 2.98 6.94 2.29
N ASN A 35 4.31 6.80 2.27
CA ASN A 35 5.08 6.66 1.04
C ASN A 35 4.67 5.42 0.24
N PHE A 36 4.39 4.30 0.90
CA PHE A 36 3.85 3.12 0.24
C PHE A 36 2.45 3.38 -0.34
N ALA A 37 1.51 3.87 0.47
CA ALA A 37 0.12 4.08 0.08
C ALA A 37 -0.02 5.09 -1.07
N VAL A 38 0.68 6.21 -1.00
CA VAL A 38 0.66 7.25 -2.03
C VAL A 38 1.29 6.75 -3.33
N THR A 39 2.38 5.97 -3.25
CA THR A 39 3.02 5.39 -4.43
C THR A 39 2.09 4.36 -5.10
N ALA A 40 1.45 3.48 -4.32
CA ALA A 40 0.51 2.49 -4.82
C ALA A 40 -0.68 3.17 -5.53
N TRP A 41 -1.32 4.13 -4.87
CA TRP A 41 -2.46 4.83 -5.45
C TRP A 41 -2.10 5.56 -6.75
N HIS A 42 -0.99 6.30 -6.76
CA HIS A 42 -0.58 7.03 -7.95
C HIS A 42 -0.13 6.12 -9.10
N LEU A 43 0.40 4.93 -8.82
CA LEU A 43 0.70 3.95 -9.86
C LEU A 43 -0.55 3.55 -10.62
N TYR A 44 -1.64 3.23 -9.90
CA TYR A 44 -2.92 2.99 -10.54
C TYR A 44 -3.41 4.20 -11.36
N GLU A 45 -3.36 5.42 -10.79
CA GLU A 45 -3.78 6.62 -11.53
C GLU A 45 -2.98 6.83 -12.82
N TRP A 46 -1.69 6.52 -12.81
CA TRP A 46 -0.84 6.64 -13.98
C TRP A 46 -1.17 5.58 -15.03
N LEU A 47 -1.35 4.32 -14.62
CA LEU A 47 -1.75 3.24 -15.52
C LEU A 47 -3.09 3.57 -16.22
N LYS A 48 -4.05 4.14 -15.47
CA LYS A 48 -5.35 4.56 -16.01
C LYS A 48 -5.29 5.75 -16.97
N LYS A 49 -4.32 6.66 -16.82
CA LYS A 49 -4.20 7.87 -17.67
C LYS A 49 -3.88 7.55 -19.15
N LYS A 50 -3.58 6.31 -19.49
CA LYS A 50 -3.30 5.85 -20.86
C LYS A 50 -4.36 4.84 -21.34
N PRO A 51 -5.63 5.22 -21.47
CA PRO A 51 -6.68 4.30 -21.89
C PRO A 51 -6.38 3.75 -23.31
N GLY A 52 -6.59 2.44 -23.50
CA GLY A 52 -6.36 1.77 -24.79
C GLY A 52 -4.89 1.46 -25.11
N THR A 53 -3.98 1.70 -24.16
CA THR A 53 -2.57 1.23 -24.26
C THR A 53 -2.44 -0.24 -23.85
N TRP A 54 -3.36 -0.73 -23.02
CA TRP A 54 -3.29 -2.06 -22.43
C TRP A 54 -4.19 -3.05 -23.17
N ALA A 55 -3.82 -4.33 -23.15
CA ALA A 55 -4.65 -5.40 -23.67
C ALA A 55 -5.97 -5.52 -22.86
N PRO A 56 -7.06 -6.07 -23.41
CA PRO A 56 -8.34 -6.20 -22.71
C PRO A 56 -8.24 -6.89 -21.34
N GLU A 57 -7.38 -7.90 -21.22
CA GLU A 57 -7.13 -8.60 -19.95
C GLU A 57 -6.48 -7.69 -18.89
N GLN A 58 -5.59 -6.80 -19.32
CA GLN A 58 -4.92 -5.85 -18.44
C GLN A 58 -5.87 -4.73 -18.00
N GLU A 59 -6.77 -4.27 -18.87
CA GLU A 59 -7.82 -3.33 -18.48
C GLU A 59 -8.77 -3.94 -17.42
N ALA A 60 -9.09 -5.24 -17.56
CA ALA A 60 -9.86 -5.97 -16.56
C ALA A 60 -9.10 -6.12 -15.22
N ASP A 61 -7.78 -6.33 -15.27
CA ASP A 61 -6.93 -6.30 -14.09
C ASP A 61 -6.95 -4.91 -13.43
N LEU A 62 -6.85 -3.80 -14.20
CA LEU A 62 -6.92 -2.45 -13.65
C LEU A 62 -8.24 -2.18 -12.92
N ASP A 63 -9.36 -2.66 -13.46
CA ASP A 63 -10.65 -2.57 -12.78
C ASP A 63 -10.67 -3.41 -11.48
N THR A 64 -10.07 -4.61 -11.51
CA THR A 64 -9.91 -5.47 -10.33
C THR A 64 -9.06 -4.79 -9.25
N ILE A 65 -7.90 -4.24 -9.63
CA ILE A 65 -7.01 -3.49 -8.74
C ILE A 65 -7.77 -2.29 -8.16
N ARG A 66 -8.51 -1.53 -9.00
CA ARG A 66 -9.30 -0.38 -8.55
C ARG A 66 -10.36 -0.74 -7.53
N LYS A 67 -11.02 -1.88 -7.70
CA LYS A 67 -12.09 -2.34 -6.79
C LYS A 67 -11.54 -3.04 -5.55
N SER A 68 -10.27 -3.46 -5.58
CA SER A 68 -9.64 -4.11 -4.43
C SER A 68 -9.67 -3.21 -3.20
N GLU A 69 -10.06 -3.78 -2.07
CA GLU A 69 -10.11 -3.06 -0.80
C GLU A 69 -8.73 -2.56 -0.39
N TYR A 70 -7.69 -3.34 -0.68
CA TYR A 70 -6.29 -3.00 -0.42
C TYR A 70 -5.89 -1.68 -1.08
N LEU A 71 -6.20 -1.50 -2.37
CA LEU A 71 -5.91 -0.24 -3.05
C LEU A 71 -6.83 0.90 -2.55
N GLN A 72 -8.09 0.60 -2.20
CA GLN A 72 -8.97 1.62 -1.59
C GLN A 72 -8.39 2.15 -0.28
N ILE A 73 -7.87 1.29 0.58
CA ILE A 73 -7.21 1.72 1.82
C ILE A 73 -5.98 2.59 1.50
N CYS A 74 -5.16 2.22 0.51
CA CYS A 74 -4.04 3.06 0.07
C CYS A 74 -4.51 4.45 -0.41
N ARG A 75 -5.60 4.50 -1.18
CA ARG A 75 -6.23 5.76 -1.63
C ARG A 75 -6.67 6.61 -0.46
N ASP A 76 -7.31 6.00 0.53
CA ASP A 76 -7.86 6.69 1.69
C ASP A 76 -6.74 7.28 2.54
N ILE A 77 -5.68 6.51 2.81
CA ILE A 77 -4.47 6.98 3.51
C ILE A 77 -3.84 8.15 2.75
N ALA A 78 -3.58 7.98 1.45
CA ALA A 78 -2.93 9.00 0.63
C ALA A 78 -3.72 10.32 0.61
N ASN A 79 -5.03 10.25 0.43
CA ASN A 79 -5.89 11.43 0.35
C ASN A 79 -6.15 12.05 1.72
N ALA A 80 -6.35 11.26 2.78
CA ALA A 80 -6.59 11.77 4.13
C ALA A 80 -5.38 12.55 4.65
N SER A 81 -4.17 12.01 4.47
CA SER A 81 -2.93 12.67 4.87
C SER A 81 -2.63 13.94 4.05
N LYS A 82 -3.14 14.05 2.82
CA LYS A 82 -2.95 15.22 1.96
C LYS A 82 -3.99 16.33 2.21
N HIS A 83 -5.25 15.95 2.37
CA HIS A 83 -6.38 16.89 2.37
C HIS A 83 -6.94 17.20 3.75
N TYR A 84 -6.54 16.45 4.79
CA TYR A 84 -7.08 16.51 6.17
C TYR A 84 -8.62 16.40 6.28
N SER A 85 -9.30 16.19 5.15
CA SER A 85 -10.72 16.00 4.98
C SER A 85 -10.93 15.20 3.69
N LEU A 86 -11.82 14.22 3.73
CA LEU A 86 -12.18 13.41 2.57
C LEU A 86 -13.53 13.86 2.03
N THR A 87 -13.65 13.99 0.71
CA THR A 87 -14.91 14.36 0.03
C THR A 87 -15.79 13.15 -0.32
N TYR A 88 -15.39 11.96 0.13
CA TYR A 88 -16.06 10.69 -0.10
C TYR A 88 -16.01 9.83 1.16
N THR A 89 -16.86 8.80 1.22
CA THR A 89 -16.86 7.84 2.33
C THR A 89 -15.64 6.91 2.22
N PRO A 90 -14.67 6.97 3.16
CA PRO A 90 -13.52 6.09 3.13
C PRO A 90 -13.90 4.65 3.47
N THR A 91 -13.14 3.73 2.92
CA THR A 91 -13.10 2.32 3.27
C THR A 91 -12.38 2.11 4.60
N ALA A 92 -11.24 2.78 4.81
CA ALA A 92 -10.58 2.81 6.12
C ALA A 92 -11.38 3.67 7.11
N LYS A 93 -11.77 3.09 8.24
CA LYS A 93 -12.52 3.78 9.30
C LYS A 93 -11.63 4.27 10.45
N ASP A 94 -10.59 3.49 10.74
CA ASP A 94 -9.70 3.75 11.87
C ASP A 94 -8.33 3.13 11.58
N ILE A 95 -7.27 3.76 12.07
CA ILE A 95 -5.89 3.32 11.93
C ILE A 95 -5.29 3.27 13.33
N VAL A 96 -4.98 2.06 13.79
CA VAL A 96 -4.50 1.81 15.14
C VAL A 96 -3.04 1.39 15.09
N HIS A 97 -2.18 2.15 15.77
CA HIS A 97 -0.82 1.72 16.04
C HIS A 97 -0.83 0.61 17.09
N VAL A 98 -0.18 -0.52 16.79
CA VAL A 98 -0.05 -1.67 17.69
C VAL A 98 1.42 -1.79 18.08
N PRO A 99 1.78 -1.36 19.31
CA PRO A 99 3.15 -1.43 19.77
C PRO A 99 3.63 -2.88 19.88
N GLY A 100 4.85 -3.10 19.41
CA GLY A 100 5.58 -4.34 19.58
C GLY A 100 5.93 -4.58 21.05
N GLY A 101 5.24 -5.53 21.68
CA GLY A 101 5.54 -5.92 23.06
C GLY A 101 6.85 -6.72 23.20
N ILE A 102 7.45 -6.64 24.39
CA ILE A 102 8.45 -7.62 24.84
C ILE A 102 7.68 -8.81 25.43
N GLY A 103 7.85 -10.00 24.87
CA GLY A 103 7.23 -11.22 25.39
C GLY A 103 7.65 -11.51 26.83
N ARG A 104 6.75 -11.27 27.79
CA ARG A 104 6.92 -11.67 29.20
C ARG A 104 6.32 -13.06 29.38
N THR A 105 7.15 -14.08 29.60
CA THR A 105 6.70 -15.41 30.01
C THR A 105 6.77 -15.56 31.54
N LYS A 106 6.02 -16.49 32.13
CA LYS A 106 6.05 -16.80 33.58
C LYS A 106 7.42 -17.25 34.11
N LEU A 107 8.39 -17.52 33.23
CA LEU A 107 9.76 -17.98 33.54
C LEU A 107 10.83 -16.87 33.42
N GLY A 108 10.42 -15.60 33.26
CA GLY A 108 11.32 -14.46 33.12
C GLY A 108 11.19 -13.75 31.77
N VAL A 109 11.87 -12.60 31.64
CA VAL A 109 11.95 -11.84 30.39
C VAL A 109 12.74 -12.66 29.38
N SER A 110 12.05 -13.30 28.44
CA SER A 110 12.72 -14.00 27.36
C SER A 110 13.24 -12.99 26.35
N ARG A 111 14.51 -13.09 25.95
CA ARG A 111 15.12 -12.36 24.82
C ARG A 111 14.62 -12.85 23.45
N LEU A 112 13.52 -13.60 23.40
CA LEU A 112 12.83 -13.99 22.17
C LEU A 112 12.17 -12.75 21.57
N GLY A 113 12.91 -12.06 20.70
CA GLY A 113 12.47 -11.07 19.72
C GLY A 113 11.56 -9.95 20.23
N LYS A 114 12.00 -8.69 20.15
CA LYS A 114 11.05 -7.58 20.17
C LYS A 114 10.01 -7.83 19.07
N ALA A 115 8.73 -7.95 19.42
CA ALA A 115 7.70 -7.88 18.40
C ALA A 115 7.88 -6.55 17.65
N LYS A 116 7.78 -6.56 16.33
CA LYS A 116 7.88 -5.32 15.55
C LYS A 116 6.59 -4.54 15.74
N ASP A 117 6.70 -3.21 15.81
CA ASP A 117 5.54 -2.33 15.74
C ASP A 117 4.79 -2.61 14.43
N THR A 118 3.46 -2.66 14.51
CA THR A 118 2.60 -2.80 13.33
C THR A 118 1.48 -1.77 13.36
N ILE A 119 0.82 -1.61 12.22
CA ILE A 119 -0.34 -0.74 12.07
C ILE A 119 -1.48 -1.59 11.56
N ASP A 120 -2.61 -1.50 12.24
CA ASP A 120 -3.83 -2.15 11.84
C ASP A 120 -4.86 -1.15 11.36
N ILE A 121 -5.42 -1.44 10.19
CA ILE A 121 -6.47 -0.64 9.57
C ILE A 121 -7.79 -1.36 9.76
N LYS A 122 -8.77 -0.68 10.36
CA LYS A 122 -10.14 -1.19 10.46
C LYS A 122 -10.97 -0.69 9.29
N THR A 123 -11.75 -1.59 8.70
CA THR A 123 -12.76 -1.30 7.69
C THR A 123 -14.10 -1.88 8.13
N ASP A 124 -15.15 -1.65 7.35
CA ASP A 124 -16.48 -2.21 7.65
C ASP A 124 -16.51 -3.75 7.54
N VAL A 125 -15.59 -4.35 6.77
CA VAL A 125 -15.56 -5.80 6.51
C VAL A 125 -14.48 -6.54 7.30
N GLY A 126 -13.52 -5.83 7.91
CA GLY A 126 -12.49 -6.49 8.70
C GLY A 126 -11.35 -5.60 9.18
N ARG A 127 -10.30 -6.26 9.67
CA ARG A 127 -9.06 -5.64 10.12
C ARG A 127 -7.91 -6.10 9.22
N TYR A 128 -7.14 -5.14 8.74
CA TYR A 128 -6.01 -5.36 7.85
C TYR A 128 -4.73 -4.94 8.54
N GLU A 129 -3.81 -5.88 8.71
CA GLU A 129 -2.43 -5.57 9.11
C GLU A 129 -1.69 -4.93 7.92
N ILE A 130 -0.96 -3.85 8.16
CA ILE A 130 -0.26 -3.10 7.12
C ILE A 130 0.71 -3.95 6.29
N ILE A 131 1.37 -4.94 6.89
CA ILE A 131 2.29 -5.83 6.19
C ILE A 131 1.53 -6.76 5.23
N ASN A 132 0.39 -7.30 5.66
CA ASN A 132 -0.46 -8.13 4.80
C ASN A 132 -1.08 -7.29 3.68
N LEU A 133 -1.56 -6.09 3.99
CA LEU A 133 -2.05 -5.16 2.98
C LEU A 133 -0.98 -4.86 1.94
N LYS A 134 0.24 -4.54 2.38
CA LYS A 134 1.40 -4.29 1.51
C LYS A 134 1.65 -5.47 0.57
N ASN A 135 1.72 -6.70 1.09
CA ASN A 135 1.93 -7.90 0.28
C ASN A 135 0.83 -8.06 -0.79
N ARG A 136 -0.44 -7.91 -0.41
CA ARG A 136 -1.57 -8.03 -1.35
C ARG A 136 -1.56 -6.97 -2.44
N VAL A 137 -1.18 -5.74 -2.12
CA VAL A 137 -1.02 -4.68 -3.13
C VAL A 137 0.11 -5.01 -4.11
N ILE A 138 1.25 -5.51 -3.62
CA ILE A 138 2.36 -5.93 -4.49
C ILE A 138 1.93 -7.07 -5.41
N GLU A 139 1.30 -8.12 -4.87
CA GLU A 139 0.81 -9.27 -5.65
C GLU A 139 -0.13 -8.83 -6.79
N LEU A 140 -1.02 -7.88 -6.53
CA LEU A 140 -1.93 -7.32 -7.54
C LEU A 140 -1.18 -6.66 -8.70
N TYR A 141 -0.16 -5.84 -8.40
CA TYR A 141 0.63 -5.20 -9.44
C TYR A 141 1.58 -6.17 -10.14
N GLU A 142 2.15 -7.15 -9.44
CA GLU A 142 2.97 -8.19 -10.05
C GLU A 142 2.16 -9.00 -11.07
N ALA A 143 0.93 -9.38 -10.72
CA ALA A 143 0.03 -10.06 -11.65
C ALA A 143 -0.29 -9.22 -12.90
N PHE A 144 -0.47 -7.91 -12.73
CA PHE A 144 -0.67 -6.98 -13.85
C PHE A 144 0.58 -6.86 -14.74
N PHE A 145 1.75 -6.62 -14.16
CA PHE A 145 2.99 -6.40 -14.91
C PHE A 145 3.57 -7.69 -15.50
N ALA A 146 3.27 -8.86 -14.95
CA ALA A 146 3.67 -10.15 -15.53
C ALA A 146 3.05 -10.41 -16.92
N LYS A 147 1.97 -9.71 -17.25
CA LYS A 147 1.28 -9.78 -18.56
C LYS A 147 1.76 -8.71 -19.55
N CYS A 148 2.64 -7.80 -19.13
CA CYS A 148 3.22 -6.80 -20.02
C CYS A 148 4.29 -7.47 -20.91
N PRO A 149 4.30 -7.17 -22.23
CA PRO A 149 5.31 -7.67 -23.15
C PRO A 149 6.70 -7.08 -22.91
#